data_AF-A0A8B9XKA8-F1
#
_entry.id   AF-A0A8B9XKA8-F1
#
_cell.length_a   1.000
_cell.length_b   1.000
_cell.length_c   1.000
_cell.angle_alpha   90.00
_cell.angle_beta   90.00
_cell.angle_gamma   90.00
#
_symmetry.space_group_name_H-M   'P 1'
#
loop_
_entity.id
_entity.type
_entity.pdbx_description
1 polymer ?
#
loop_
_entity_poly.entity_id
_entity_poly.type
_entity_poly.pdbx_seq_one_letter_code
_entity_poly.pdbx_strand_id
1 'polypeptide(L)'
;MLCLHCRGVGLIPGWRTKISHAVHISACSTQWNIKKNQETINQLREETRVLQLQLTALLQGDEKVVQAVIREWKSEKPYLKNRTGQQALEHLDYRLNEKVKQLNALRHQLGLRQKWLEELQLQHSLRELEIAEAQDSNTEVAKTMRNLENRLEKARMKAEEAEHITSVYLQLKAYLQEESLHLGNRRLSARDIAKNQLQYLEETVFRERKKRERYLTECKKRAEEKKLQNERMERKTQREHVLLQSDDTLQDSMYSKEEELKRRWSMYQMEVLFGKVKDATGVAETHAVVRRFLAQGDTFTQLEMLKSENEQTLLRLKQEKQRLQQELEDLKYSGEALLVSEQKRQAELQGRLKMEEQRRADAQNQLDRTMRALQITKEGLEHLAGKLNHIVVAGPTYEEGSPGASLDTKDSATPQPQETGRSVGKMDPKVDDYLPNLLGLVEEKLLKLHSQLENHNVPEMLRHIVDREFYATLEGKLPSYNTRIALPVAGHKDKFFDEEESEEDDSDVVTRAALKMRSQKLIESRSKRRGRSRRS
;
A
#
# COMPACT_ATOMS: atom_id res chain seq x y z
N MET A 1 -51.31 24.77 6.20
CA MET A 1 -51.66 25.95 7.01
C MET A 1 -50.70 26.01 8.21
N LEU A 2 -49.53 26.65 8.08
CA LEU A 2 -48.56 26.86 9.18
C LEU A 2 -47.56 27.96 8.77
N CYS A 3 -48.04 29.21 8.74
CA CYS A 3 -47.22 30.41 8.53
C CYS A 3 -47.63 31.45 9.59
N LEU A 4 -47.35 31.13 10.85
CA LEU A 4 -47.67 32.02 11.98
C LEU A 4 -46.46 32.84 12.38
N HIS A 5 -46.63 34.15 12.27
CA HIS A 5 -46.02 35.21 13.09
C HIS A 5 -44.54 35.07 13.50
N CYS A 6 -43.67 35.62 12.64
CA CYS A 6 -42.40 36.22 13.04
C CYS A 6 -42.17 37.56 12.29
N ARG A 7 -43.10 38.50 12.43
CA ARG A 7 -42.89 39.93 12.17
C ARG A 7 -42.74 40.62 13.52
N GLY A 8 -41.54 41.07 13.88
CA GLY A 8 -41.36 41.82 15.14
C GLY A 8 -40.05 41.65 15.92
N VAL A 9 -38.98 41.08 15.36
CA VAL A 9 -37.63 41.18 15.97
C VAL A 9 -36.60 41.47 14.87
N GLY A 10 -35.70 42.43 15.13
CA GLY A 10 -34.63 42.83 14.24
C GLY A 10 -33.52 41.77 14.13
N LEU A 11 -33.77 40.70 13.38
CA LEU A 11 -32.76 39.69 13.08
C LEU A 11 -31.67 40.27 12.16
N ILE A 12 -30.45 40.35 12.69
CA ILE A 12 -29.21 40.74 12.00
C ILE A 12 -29.13 40.05 10.62
N PRO A 13 -28.76 40.75 9.52
CA PRO A 13 -28.88 40.23 8.15
C PRO A 13 -28.32 38.82 7.91
N GLY A 14 -27.23 38.44 8.60
CA GLY A 14 -26.63 37.09 8.50
C GLY A 14 -27.49 35.94 9.05
N TRP A 15 -28.57 36.21 9.80
CA TRP A 15 -29.45 35.16 10.31
C TRP A 15 -30.48 34.70 9.27
N ARG A 16 -30.97 35.61 8.40
CA ARG A 16 -31.91 35.23 7.32
C ARG A 16 -31.26 34.31 6.29
N THR A 17 -30.02 34.58 5.89
CA THR A 17 -29.24 33.69 5.01
C THR A 17 -28.94 32.34 5.66
N LYS A 18 -28.58 32.31 6.96
CA LYS A 18 -28.39 31.05 7.70
C LYS A 18 -29.67 30.20 7.75
N ILE A 19 -30.83 30.79 8.04
CA ILE A 19 -32.12 30.08 8.06
C ILE A 19 -32.47 29.57 6.65
N SER A 20 -32.29 30.39 5.60
CA SER A 20 -32.56 29.97 4.22
C SER A 20 -31.64 28.83 3.75
N HIS A 21 -30.36 28.85 4.12
CA HIS A 21 -29.46 27.71 3.88
C HIS A 21 -29.87 26.47 4.66
N ALA A 22 -30.25 26.58 5.94
CA ALA A 22 -30.71 25.44 6.74
C ALA A 22 -31.96 24.78 6.13
N VAL A 23 -32.93 25.57 5.65
CA VAL A 23 -34.12 25.06 4.96
C VAL A 23 -33.75 24.37 3.64
N HIS A 24 -32.85 24.94 2.84
CA HIS A 24 -32.42 24.33 1.58
C HIS A 24 -31.61 23.02 1.80
N ILE A 25 -30.76 22.97 2.83
CA ILE A 25 -30.04 21.76 3.23
C ILE A 25 -31.03 20.69 3.70
N SER A 26 -32.02 21.05 4.53
CA SER A 26 -33.08 20.14 4.97
C SER A 26 -33.89 19.59 3.78
N ALA A 27 -34.30 20.45 2.84
CA ALA A 27 -35.04 20.04 1.65
C ALA A 27 -34.24 19.07 0.77
N CYS A 28 -32.96 19.37 0.54
CA CYS A 28 -32.05 18.51 -0.21
C CYS A 28 -31.81 17.17 0.50
N SER A 29 -31.68 17.17 1.83
CA SER A 29 -31.58 15.96 2.65
C SER A 29 -32.86 15.10 2.55
N THR A 30 -34.06 15.69 2.66
CA THR A 30 -35.32 14.96 2.44
C THR A 30 -35.44 14.40 1.02
N GLN A 31 -35.01 15.14 -0.01
CA GLN A 31 -35.05 14.66 -1.39
C GLN A 31 -34.06 13.51 -1.64
N TRP A 32 -32.89 13.54 -1.00
CA TRP A 32 -31.93 12.43 -1.01
C TRP A 32 -32.48 11.20 -0.28
N ASN A 33 -33.09 11.38 0.90
CA ASN A 33 -33.76 10.29 1.63
C ASN A 33 -34.89 9.67 0.81
N ILE A 34 -35.70 10.47 0.10
CA ILE A 34 -36.76 9.94 -0.79
C ILE A 34 -36.16 9.11 -1.93
N LYS A 35 -35.07 9.56 -2.57
CA LYS A 35 -34.38 8.76 -3.60
C LYS A 35 -33.82 7.45 -3.04
N LYS A 36 -33.13 7.51 -1.90
CA LYS A 36 -32.60 6.33 -1.21
C LYS A 36 -33.72 5.34 -0.85
N ASN A 37 -34.85 5.83 -0.34
CA ASN A 37 -36.01 5.00 -0.04
C ASN A 37 -36.57 4.37 -1.33
N GLN A 38 -36.67 5.10 -2.43
CA GLN A 38 -37.10 4.58 -3.73
C GLN A 38 -36.16 3.50 -4.27
N GLU A 39 -34.85 3.67 -4.11
CA GLU A 39 -33.83 2.68 -4.46
C GLU A 39 -33.99 1.40 -3.59
N THR A 40 -34.20 1.54 -2.27
CA THR A 40 -34.46 0.37 -1.40
C THR A 40 -35.77 -0.34 -1.75
N ILE A 41 -36.85 0.39 -2.09
CA ILE A 41 -38.12 -0.21 -2.52
C ILE A 41 -37.93 -1.00 -3.82
N ASN A 42 -37.12 -0.50 -4.76
CA ASN A 42 -36.82 -1.20 -6.00
C ASN A 42 -35.95 -2.45 -5.77
N GLN A 43 -34.98 -2.40 -4.86
CA GLN A 43 -34.19 -3.56 -4.45
C GLN A 43 -35.08 -4.64 -3.84
N LEU A 44 -35.93 -4.29 -2.86
CA LEU A 44 -36.87 -5.22 -2.23
C LEU A 44 -37.86 -5.85 -3.22
N ARG A 45 -38.29 -5.10 -4.26
CA ARG A 45 -39.15 -5.61 -5.33
C ARG A 45 -38.47 -6.65 -6.20
N GLU A 46 -37.21 -6.43 -6.61
CA GLU A 46 -36.49 -7.43 -7.40
C GLU A 46 -36.11 -8.65 -6.55
N GLU A 47 -35.77 -8.47 -5.27
CA GLU A 47 -35.59 -9.58 -4.33
C GLU A 47 -36.87 -10.41 -4.20
N THR A 48 -38.03 -9.77 -4.03
CA THR A 48 -39.34 -10.46 -4.03
C THR A 48 -39.56 -11.26 -5.32
N ARG A 49 -39.19 -10.70 -6.49
CA ARG A 49 -39.33 -11.37 -7.79
C ARG A 49 -38.41 -12.59 -7.94
N VAL A 50 -37.16 -12.49 -7.46
CA VAL A 50 -36.20 -13.61 -7.47
C VAL A 50 -36.64 -14.73 -6.53
N LEU A 51 -37.16 -14.39 -5.35
CA LEU A 51 -37.66 -15.38 -4.39
C LEU A 51 -38.90 -16.12 -4.90
N GLN A 52 -39.81 -15.42 -5.57
CA GLN A 52 -40.95 -16.04 -6.26
C GLN A 52 -40.47 -17.05 -7.33
N LEU A 53 -39.46 -16.70 -8.13
CA LEU A 53 -38.89 -17.62 -9.12
C LEU A 53 -38.24 -18.86 -8.46
N GLN A 54 -37.45 -18.68 -7.39
CA GLN A 54 -36.83 -19.78 -6.66
C GLN A 54 -37.88 -20.73 -6.04
N LEU A 55 -38.94 -20.18 -5.43
CA LEU A 55 -40.05 -20.96 -4.89
C LEU A 55 -40.77 -21.75 -6.00
N THR A 56 -41.05 -21.14 -7.15
CA THR A 56 -41.66 -21.89 -8.27
C THR A 56 -40.76 -23.01 -8.79
N ALA A 57 -39.44 -22.86 -8.77
CA ALA A 57 -38.51 -23.90 -9.19
C ALA A 57 -38.46 -25.08 -8.21
N LEU A 58 -38.52 -24.83 -6.90
CA LEU A 58 -38.58 -25.87 -5.86
C LEU A 58 -39.92 -26.61 -5.92
N LEU A 59 -41.05 -25.90 -5.97
CA LEU A 59 -42.38 -26.50 -6.08
C LEU A 59 -42.51 -27.34 -7.37
N GLN A 60 -41.93 -26.90 -8.49
CA GLN A 60 -41.84 -27.73 -9.70
C GLN A 60 -40.93 -28.96 -9.55
N GLY A 61 -39.99 -28.96 -8.61
CA GLY A 61 -39.20 -30.13 -8.24
C GLY A 61 -40.06 -31.14 -7.48
N ASP A 62 -40.71 -30.69 -6.41
CA ASP A 62 -41.57 -31.52 -5.56
C ASP A 62 -42.76 -32.08 -6.33
N GLU A 63 -43.41 -31.26 -7.17
CA GLU A 63 -44.50 -31.70 -8.03
C GLU A 63 -44.04 -32.78 -9.02
N LYS A 64 -42.80 -32.70 -9.56
CA LYS A 64 -42.24 -33.78 -10.40
C LYS A 64 -42.02 -35.07 -9.62
N VAL A 65 -41.59 -34.99 -8.36
CA VAL A 65 -41.43 -36.17 -7.48
C VAL A 65 -42.79 -36.80 -7.18
N VAL A 66 -43.78 -36.01 -6.75
CA VAL A 66 -45.15 -36.47 -6.49
C VAL A 66 -45.79 -37.06 -7.74
N GLN A 67 -45.66 -36.40 -8.90
CA GLN A 67 -46.13 -36.93 -10.18
C GLN A 67 -45.40 -38.22 -10.57
N ALA A 68 -44.10 -38.37 -10.29
CA ALA A 68 -43.37 -39.61 -10.55
C ALA A 68 -43.87 -40.76 -9.67
N VAL A 69 -44.08 -40.53 -8.38
CA VAL A 69 -44.66 -41.51 -7.44
C VAL A 69 -46.08 -41.92 -7.87
N ILE A 70 -46.93 -40.96 -8.26
CA ILE A 70 -48.29 -41.24 -8.76
C ILE A 70 -48.24 -42.04 -10.08
N ARG A 71 -47.27 -41.78 -10.96
CA ARG A 71 -47.09 -42.53 -12.21
C ARG A 71 -46.59 -43.96 -11.95
N GLU A 72 -45.60 -44.15 -11.06
CA GLU A 72 -45.16 -45.48 -10.61
C GLU A 72 -46.36 -46.26 -10.03
N TRP A 73 -47.10 -45.70 -9.08
CA TRP A 73 -48.23 -46.38 -8.45
C TRP A 73 -49.37 -46.71 -9.43
N LYS A 74 -49.68 -45.80 -10.37
CA LYS A 74 -50.64 -46.06 -11.47
C LYS A 74 -50.17 -47.17 -12.39
N SER A 75 -48.86 -47.31 -12.62
CA SER A 75 -48.29 -48.39 -13.44
C SER A 75 -48.28 -49.74 -12.73
N GLU A 76 -48.17 -49.78 -11.39
CA GLU A 76 -48.13 -51.02 -10.59
C GLU A 76 -49.52 -51.59 -10.26
N LYS A 77 -50.52 -50.72 -10.04
CA LYS A 77 -51.90 -51.09 -9.68
C LYS A 77 -52.55 -52.18 -10.58
N PRO A 78 -52.28 -52.27 -11.90
CA PRO A 78 -52.78 -53.37 -12.74
C PRO A 78 -52.11 -54.72 -12.43
N TYR A 79 -50.81 -54.75 -12.12
CA TYR A 79 -50.06 -55.98 -11.84
C TYR A 79 -50.46 -56.62 -10.50
N LEU A 80 -50.92 -55.81 -9.55
CA LEU A 80 -51.43 -56.26 -8.25
C LEU A 80 -52.88 -56.78 -8.32
N LYS A 81 -53.68 -56.35 -9.29
CA LYS A 81 -55.10 -56.76 -9.43
C LYS A 81 -55.30 -58.22 -9.84
N ASN A 82 -54.31 -58.83 -10.49
CA ASN A 82 -54.43 -60.16 -11.11
C ASN A 82 -53.59 -61.24 -10.38
N ARG A 83 -53.09 -60.96 -9.18
CA ARG A 83 -52.23 -61.87 -8.38
C ARG A 83 -52.90 -62.26 -7.06
N THR A 84 -52.53 -63.41 -6.52
CA THR A 84 -52.91 -63.80 -5.15
C THR A 84 -52.15 -62.96 -4.13
N GLY A 85 -52.71 -62.78 -2.92
CA GLY A 85 -52.17 -61.86 -1.91
C GLY A 85 -50.70 -62.11 -1.54
N GLN A 86 -50.26 -63.37 -1.49
CA GLN A 86 -48.86 -63.73 -1.23
C GLN A 86 -47.91 -63.25 -2.34
N GLN A 87 -48.27 -63.46 -3.61
CA GLN A 87 -47.49 -63.02 -4.78
C GLN A 87 -47.49 -61.48 -4.97
N ALA A 88 -48.45 -60.79 -4.36
CA ALA A 88 -48.47 -59.33 -4.27
C ALA A 88 -47.52 -58.83 -3.18
N LEU A 89 -47.49 -59.47 -2.01
CA LEU A 89 -46.57 -59.14 -0.91
C LEU A 89 -45.11 -59.33 -1.32
N GLU A 90 -44.74 -60.49 -1.85
CA GLU A 90 -43.35 -60.76 -2.30
C GLU A 90 -42.82 -59.73 -3.31
N HIS A 91 -43.69 -59.25 -4.21
CA HIS A 91 -43.34 -58.21 -5.18
C HIS A 91 -43.15 -56.83 -4.52
N LEU A 92 -44.00 -56.49 -3.55
CA LEU A 92 -43.88 -55.25 -2.78
C LEU A 92 -42.63 -55.27 -1.87
N ASP A 93 -42.32 -56.41 -1.25
CA ASP A 93 -41.09 -56.60 -0.46
C ASP A 93 -39.83 -56.50 -1.33
N TYR A 94 -39.84 -57.07 -2.53
CA TYR A 94 -38.72 -56.89 -3.48
C TYR A 94 -38.54 -55.41 -3.85
N ARG A 95 -39.63 -54.70 -4.19
CA ARG A 95 -39.63 -53.25 -4.47
C ARG A 95 -39.16 -52.41 -3.29
N LEU A 96 -39.61 -52.73 -2.07
CA LEU A 96 -39.17 -52.08 -0.83
C LEU A 96 -37.66 -52.24 -0.66
N ASN A 97 -37.15 -53.47 -0.81
CA ASN A 97 -35.72 -53.76 -0.72
C ASN A 97 -34.88 -53.03 -1.78
N GLU A 98 -35.38 -52.86 -3.02
CA GLU A 98 -34.72 -52.02 -4.03
C GLU A 98 -34.67 -50.54 -3.62
N LYS A 99 -35.80 -49.96 -3.19
CA LYS A 99 -35.85 -48.55 -2.75
C LYS A 99 -34.99 -48.33 -1.49
N VAL A 100 -34.92 -49.29 -0.56
CA VAL A 100 -34.00 -49.27 0.61
C VAL A 100 -32.53 -49.31 0.16
N LYS A 101 -32.16 -50.14 -0.83
CA LYS A 101 -30.81 -50.15 -1.40
C LYS A 101 -30.46 -48.81 -2.06
N GLN A 102 -31.38 -48.22 -2.82
CA GLN A 102 -31.21 -46.88 -3.42
C GLN A 102 -31.02 -45.80 -2.34
N LEU A 103 -31.84 -45.83 -1.28
CA LEU A 103 -31.76 -44.90 -0.15
C LEU A 103 -30.42 -45.04 0.60
N ASN A 104 -29.96 -46.26 0.85
CA ASN A 104 -28.65 -46.50 1.49
C ASN A 104 -27.48 -46.04 0.61
N ALA A 105 -27.56 -46.21 -0.72
CA ALA A 105 -26.57 -45.66 -1.65
C ALA A 105 -26.54 -44.13 -1.62
N LEU A 106 -27.70 -43.46 -1.58
CA LEU A 106 -27.79 -42.00 -1.43
C LEU A 106 -27.26 -41.52 -0.07
N ARG A 107 -27.59 -42.20 1.03
CA ARG A 107 -27.03 -41.91 2.36
C ARG A 107 -25.50 -42.02 2.37
N HIS A 108 -24.93 -43.03 1.72
CA HIS A 108 -23.48 -43.16 1.58
C HIS A 108 -22.87 -42.00 0.77
N GLN A 109 -23.51 -41.60 -0.34
CA GLN A 109 -23.07 -40.43 -1.12
C GLN A 109 -23.16 -39.11 -0.33
N LEU A 110 -24.19 -38.93 0.50
CA LEU A 110 -24.31 -37.78 1.40
C LEU A 110 -23.22 -37.81 2.47
N GLY A 111 -22.99 -38.95 3.13
CA GLY A 111 -21.92 -39.09 4.12
C GLY A 111 -20.51 -38.85 3.55
N LEU A 112 -20.27 -39.23 2.29
CA LEU A 112 -19.04 -38.84 1.59
C LEU A 112 -18.97 -37.32 1.36
N ARG A 113 -20.03 -36.71 0.80
CA ARG A 113 -20.06 -35.26 0.54
C ARG A 113 -19.91 -34.43 1.83
N GLN A 114 -20.48 -34.91 2.94
CA GLN A 114 -20.34 -34.29 4.25
C GLN A 114 -18.88 -34.27 4.72
N LYS A 115 -18.18 -35.42 4.66
CA LYS A 115 -16.75 -35.49 4.98
C LYS A 115 -15.88 -34.62 4.07
N TRP A 116 -16.19 -34.54 2.77
CA TRP A 116 -15.52 -33.63 1.84
C TRP A 116 -15.73 -32.15 2.20
N LEU A 117 -16.91 -31.81 2.74
CA LEU A 117 -17.25 -30.45 3.17
C LEU A 117 -16.56 -30.09 4.50
N GLU A 118 -16.50 -31.03 5.45
CA GLU A 118 -15.74 -30.91 6.70
C GLU A 118 -14.24 -30.72 6.45
N GLU A 119 -13.65 -31.52 5.56
CA GLU A 119 -12.25 -31.37 5.13
C GLU A 119 -12.00 -30.00 4.48
N LEU A 120 -12.90 -29.53 3.61
CA LEU A 120 -12.77 -28.22 2.97
C LEU A 120 -12.92 -27.06 3.97
N GLN A 121 -13.78 -27.20 4.98
CA GLN A 121 -13.90 -26.24 6.09
C GLN A 121 -12.62 -26.23 6.95
N LEU A 122 -12.05 -27.39 7.26
CA LEU A 122 -10.79 -27.49 7.98
C LEU A 122 -9.66 -26.79 7.21
N GLN A 123 -9.50 -27.10 5.91
CA GLN A 123 -8.54 -26.43 5.04
C GLN A 123 -8.75 -24.92 4.96
N HIS A 124 -10.00 -24.45 5.00
CA HIS A 124 -10.28 -23.03 5.04
C HIS A 124 -9.81 -22.40 6.36
N SER A 125 -10.13 -23.01 7.50
CA SER A 125 -9.72 -22.50 8.82
C SER A 125 -8.20 -22.47 9.00
N LEU A 126 -7.49 -23.48 8.47
CA LEU A 126 -6.02 -23.51 8.47
C LEU A 126 -5.43 -22.35 7.67
N ARG A 127 -5.97 -22.07 6.47
CA ARG A 127 -5.54 -20.91 5.67
C ARG A 127 -5.80 -19.57 6.35
N GLU A 128 -6.90 -19.44 7.10
CA GLU A 128 -7.18 -18.22 7.86
C GLU A 128 -6.16 -18.01 9.00
N LEU A 129 -5.72 -19.09 9.65
CA LEU A 129 -4.64 -19.06 10.65
C LEU A 129 -3.27 -18.75 10.03
N GLU A 130 -2.90 -19.40 8.91
CA GLU A 130 -1.66 -19.11 8.17
C GLU A 130 -1.58 -17.63 7.73
N ILE A 131 -2.70 -17.06 7.28
CA ILE A 131 -2.79 -15.65 6.91
C ILE A 131 -2.62 -14.73 8.13
N ALA A 132 -3.16 -15.10 9.30
CA ALA A 132 -3.00 -14.34 10.54
C ALA A 132 -1.53 -14.34 11.03
N GLU A 133 -0.89 -15.50 11.10
CA GLU A 133 0.53 -15.61 11.49
C GLU A 133 1.46 -14.86 10.52
N ALA A 134 1.14 -14.90 9.22
CA ALA A 134 1.85 -14.11 8.21
C ALA A 134 1.64 -12.59 8.39
N GLN A 135 0.48 -12.13 8.88
CA GLN A 135 0.25 -10.71 9.17
C GLN A 135 0.96 -10.24 10.44
N ASP A 136 0.97 -11.06 11.49
CA ASP A 136 1.65 -10.73 12.75
C ASP A 136 3.16 -10.67 12.56
N SER A 137 3.76 -11.67 11.91
CA SER A 137 5.19 -11.68 11.58
C SER A 137 5.61 -10.50 10.69
N ASN A 138 4.83 -10.17 9.65
CA ASN A 138 5.04 -8.95 8.85
C ASN A 138 4.95 -7.67 9.69
N THR A 139 4.06 -7.63 10.68
CA THR A 139 3.90 -6.48 11.58
C THR A 139 5.10 -6.32 12.52
N GLU A 140 5.70 -7.41 13.01
CA GLU A 140 6.95 -7.38 13.77
C GLU A 140 8.15 -6.97 12.91
N VAL A 141 8.26 -7.50 11.69
CA VAL A 141 9.28 -7.10 10.71
C VAL A 141 9.15 -5.61 10.38
N ALA A 142 7.94 -5.08 10.16
CA ALA A 142 7.72 -3.65 9.93
C ALA A 142 8.14 -2.78 11.13
N LYS A 143 7.87 -3.22 12.37
CA LYS A 143 8.32 -2.53 13.59
C LYS A 143 9.85 -2.52 13.70
N THR A 144 10.52 -3.64 13.42
CA THR A 144 11.99 -3.72 13.47
C THR A 144 12.64 -2.89 12.36
N MET A 145 12.13 -2.93 11.13
CA MET A 145 12.56 -2.07 10.03
C MET A 145 12.50 -0.59 10.39
N ARG A 146 11.34 -0.11 10.88
CA ARG A 146 11.17 1.29 11.30
C ARG A 146 12.10 1.69 12.45
N ASN A 147 12.42 0.77 13.36
CA ASN A 147 13.40 1.00 14.42
C ASN A 147 14.84 1.08 13.89
N LEU A 148 15.19 0.30 12.87
CA LEU A 148 16.50 0.37 12.20
C LEU A 148 16.65 1.66 11.40
N GLU A 149 15.62 2.07 10.65
CA GLU A 149 15.57 3.36 9.94
C GLU A 149 15.79 4.53 10.91
N ASN A 150 15.03 4.58 12.01
CA ASN A 150 15.19 5.60 13.05
C ASN A 150 16.59 5.62 13.70
N ARG A 151 17.26 4.46 13.81
CA ARG A 151 18.64 4.36 14.32
C ARG A 151 19.66 4.84 13.28
N LEU A 152 19.45 4.50 12.01
CA LEU A 152 20.30 4.89 10.90
C LEU A 152 20.23 6.40 10.66
N GLU A 153 19.04 6.99 10.70
CA GLU A 153 18.88 8.44 10.55
C GLU A 153 19.52 9.21 11.71
N LYS A 154 19.36 8.73 12.96
CA LYS A 154 20.09 9.26 14.11
C LYS A 154 21.61 9.12 13.99
N ALA A 155 22.12 8.13 13.26
CA ALA A 155 23.54 7.97 13.01
C ALA A 155 24.03 8.94 11.92
N ARG A 156 23.23 9.17 10.86
CA ARG A 156 23.49 10.17 9.82
C ARG A 156 23.57 11.58 10.39
N MET A 157 22.56 12.02 11.12
CA MET A 157 22.53 13.36 11.75
C MET A 157 23.78 13.59 12.60
N LYS A 158 24.21 12.59 13.39
CA LYS A 158 25.45 12.67 14.19
C LYS A 158 26.73 12.70 13.35
N ALA A 159 26.76 12.03 12.19
CA ALA A 159 27.88 12.08 11.28
C ALA A 159 27.98 13.46 10.62
N GLU A 160 26.87 14.02 10.15
CA GLU A 160 26.79 15.38 9.60
C GLU A 160 27.18 16.45 10.63
N GLU A 161 26.73 16.32 11.89
CA GLU A 161 27.17 17.16 13.00
C GLU A 161 28.69 17.04 13.23
N ALA A 162 29.25 15.82 13.21
CA ALA A 162 30.68 15.60 13.39
C ALA A 162 31.51 16.15 12.21
N GLU A 163 31.02 16.04 10.97
CA GLU A 163 31.63 16.65 9.78
C GLU A 163 31.61 18.17 9.86
N HIS A 164 30.48 18.79 10.26
CA HIS A 164 30.39 20.23 10.46
C HIS A 164 31.37 20.70 11.55
N ILE A 165 31.42 20.01 12.69
CA ILE A 165 32.36 20.31 13.79
C ILE A 165 33.81 20.19 13.30
N THR A 166 34.14 19.14 12.54
CA THR A 166 35.48 18.93 11.97
C THR A 166 35.85 20.04 10.98
N SER A 167 34.93 20.45 10.11
CA SER A 167 35.10 21.56 9.17
C SER A 167 35.43 22.87 9.90
N VAL A 168 34.70 23.19 10.97
CA VAL A 168 34.97 24.38 11.80
C VAL A 168 36.35 24.30 12.48
N TYR A 169 36.74 23.14 13.03
CA TYR A 169 38.08 22.97 13.59
C TYR A 169 39.20 23.10 12.55
N LEU A 170 38.99 22.63 11.31
CA LEU A 170 39.95 22.80 10.22
C LEU A 170 40.08 24.27 9.80
N GLN A 171 38.96 25.01 9.71
CA GLN A 171 38.96 26.45 9.45
C GLN A 171 39.69 27.22 10.56
N LEU A 172 39.40 26.93 11.82
CA LEU A 172 40.08 27.56 12.97
C LEU A 172 41.58 27.26 12.98
N LYS A 173 41.98 26.02 12.66
CA LYS A 173 43.39 25.64 12.52
C LYS A 173 44.08 26.42 11.39
N ALA A 174 43.44 26.58 10.24
CA ALA A 174 43.98 27.36 9.12
C ALA A 174 44.16 28.84 9.49
N TYR A 175 43.16 29.44 10.15
CA TYR A 175 43.24 30.82 10.65
C TYR A 175 44.40 31.02 11.63
N LEU A 176 44.54 30.13 12.62
CA LEU A 176 45.65 30.19 13.59
C LEU A 176 47.03 29.99 12.93
N GLN A 177 47.12 29.18 11.87
CA GLN A 177 48.33 29.04 11.08
C GLN A 177 48.66 30.33 10.33
N GLU A 178 47.68 30.95 9.66
CA GLU A 178 47.85 32.22 8.96
C GLU A 178 48.24 33.35 9.91
N GLU A 179 47.60 33.46 11.08
CA GLU A 179 47.95 34.43 12.12
C GLU A 179 49.38 34.22 12.63
N SER A 180 49.80 32.96 12.85
CA SER A 180 51.18 32.65 13.27
C SER A 180 52.23 33.08 12.22
N LEU A 181 51.93 32.92 10.93
CA LEU A 181 52.78 33.38 9.82
C LEU A 181 52.80 34.91 9.74
N HIS A 182 51.65 35.57 9.89
CA HIS A 182 51.54 37.03 9.89
C HIS A 182 52.34 37.66 11.06
N LEU A 183 52.25 37.09 12.26
CA LEU A 183 53.07 37.50 13.41
C LEU A 183 54.57 37.29 13.17
N GLY A 184 54.95 36.15 12.58
CA GLY A 184 56.32 35.86 12.14
C GLY A 184 56.85 36.91 11.17
N ASN A 185 56.08 37.22 10.13
CA ASN A 185 56.41 38.22 9.10
C ASN A 185 56.50 39.63 9.69
N ARG A 186 55.59 40.01 10.60
CA ARG A 186 55.63 41.30 11.30
C ARG A 186 56.90 41.44 12.16
N ARG A 187 57.33 40.36 12.83
CA ARG A 187 58.60 40.32 13.59
C ARG A 187 59.82 40.44 12.68
N LEU A 188 59.82 39.78 11.52
CA LEU A 188 60.90 39.90 10.51
C LEU A 188 60.98 41.33 9.96
N SER A 189 59.85 41.91 9.54
CA SER A 189 59.76 43.29 9.06
C SER A 189 60.28 44.30 10.09
N ALA A 190 59.88 44.19 11.36
CA ALA A 190 60.37 45.05 12.43
C ALA A 190 61.90 44.92 12.64
N ARG A 191 62.44 43.69 12.58
CA ARG A 191 63.89 43.44 12.67
C ARG A 191 64.63 44.09 11.51
N ASP A 192 64.12 43.96 10.29
CA ASP A 192 64.80 44.44 9.09
C ASP A 192 64.70 45.98 8.94
N ILE A 193 63.61 46.59 9.42
CA ILE A 193 63.52 48.06 9.62
C ILE A 193 64.60 48.53 10.61
N ALA A 194 64.75 47.87 11.77
CA ALA A 194 65.75 48.24 12.76
C ALA A 194 67.19 48.08 12.22
N LYS A 195 67.47 47.03 11.44
CA LYS A 195 68.75 46.85 10.75
C LYS A 195 69.04 47.98 9.75
N ASN A 196 68.05 48.33 8.92
CA ASN A 196 68.22 49.40 7.93
C ASN A 196 68.45 50.77 8.59
N GLN A 197 67.79 51.05 9.72
CA GLN A 197 68.03 52.25 10.52
C GLN A 197 69.45 52.26 11.10
N LEU A 198 69.91 51.13 11.65
CA LEU A 198 71.26 51.00 12.19
C LEU A 198 72.33 51.17 11.11
N GLN A 199 72.18 50.51 9.96
CA GLN A 199 73.09 50.67 8.82
C GLN A 199 73.15 52.13 8.33
N TYR A 200 72.01 52.82 8.23
CA TYR A 200 71.98 54.23 7.87
C TYR A 200 72.79 55.09 8.86
N LEU A 201 72.62 54.86 10.16
CA LEU A 201 73.38 55.56 11.20
C LEU A 201 74.88 55.24 11.11
N GLU A 202 75.26 53.97 10.95
CA GLU A 202 76.66 53.56 10.74
C GLU A 202 77.29 54.23 9.52
N GLU A 203 76.57 54.27 8.39
CA GLU A 203 77.03 54.97 7.19
C GLU A 203 77.20 56.49 7.42
N THR A 204 76.29 57.15 8.13
CA THR A 204 76.45 58.58 8.45
C THR A 204 77.67 58.83 9.36
N VAL A 205 77.85 58.02 10.41
CA VAL A 205 79.01 58.10 11.31
C VAL A 205 80.32 57.83 10.55
N PHE A 206 80.34 56.85 9.65
CA PHE A 206 81.49 56.56 8.80
C PHE A 206 81.80 57.71 7.84
N ARG A 207 80.78 58.29 7.18
CA ARG A 207 80.94 59.46 6.30
C ARG A 207 81.51 60.66 7.07
N GLU A 208 81.01 60.94 8.28
CA GLU A 208 81.52 62.01 9.15
C GLU A 208 82.94 61.74 9.63
N ARG A 209 83.25 60.52 10.07
CA ARG A 209 84.61 60.10 10.40
C ARG A 209 85.56 60.32 9.21
N LYS A 210 85.18 59.90 8.00
CA LYS A 210 85.97 60.08 6.76
C LYS A 210 86.09 61.55 6.32
N LYS A 211 85.18 62.45 6.72
CA LYS A 211 85.35 63.90 6.57
C LYS A 211 86.39 64.42 7.58
N ARG A 212 86.29 64.04 8.86
CA ARG A 212 87.23 64.43 9.92
C ARG A 212 88.65 63.93 9.65
N GLU A 213 88.81 62.69 9.19
CA GLU A 213 90.10 62.13 8.80
C GLU A 213 90.72 62.91 7.63
N ARG A 214 89.94 63.29 6.61
CA ARG A 214 90.41 64.16 5.51
C ARG A 214 90.84 65.55 6.00
N TYR A 215 90.09 66.16 6.92
CA TYR A 215 90.47 67.44 7.51
C TYR A 215 91.76 67.32 8.34
N LEU A 216 91.89 66.26 9.14
CA LEU A 216 93.09 65.98 9.93
C LEU A 216 94.31 65.70 9.04
N THR A 217 94.18 64.96 7.93
CA THR A 217 95.30 64.76 7.01
C THR A 217 95.67 66.04 6.27
N GLU A 218 94.70 66.90 5.93
CA GLU A 218 94.99 68.21 5.34
C GLU A 218 95.68 69.16 6.33
N CYS A 219 95.27 69.18 7.61
CA CYS A 219 95.96 69.90 8.68
C CYS A 219 97.37 69.35 8.92
N LYS A 220 97.55 68.02 8.97
CA LYS A 220 98.88 67.38 9.04
C LYS A 220 99.74 67.77 7.85
N LYS A 221 99.21 67.71 6.62
CA LYS A 221 99.95 68.10 5.42
C LYS A 221 100.38 69.57 5.46
N ARG A 222 99.52 70.49 5.90
CA ARG A 222 99.91 71.91 6.11
C ARG A 222 100.98 72.07 7.19
N ALA A 223 100.93 71.26 8.26
CA ALA A 223 101.97 71.25 9.29
C ALA A 223 103.28 70.65 8.79
N GLU A 224 103.23 69.59 7.99
CA GLU A 224 104.37 68.97 7.30
C GLU A 224 104.96 69.87 6.22
N GLU A 225 104.15 70.62 5.48
CA GLU A 225 104.59 71.64 4.51
C GLU A 225 105.32 72.78 5.23
N LYS A 226 104.82 73.26 6.37
CA LYS A 226 105.54 74.21 7.23
C LYS A 226 106.80 73.61 7.83
N LYS A 227 106.77 72.34 8.27
CA LYS A 227 107.96 71.63 8.74
C LYS A 227 108.99 71.49 7.63
N LEU A 228 108.58 71.14 6.41
CA LEU A 228 109.42 71.08 5.21
C LEU A 228 109.91 72.46 4.77
N GLN A 229 109.17 73.54 5.04
CA GLN A 229 109.63 74.89 4.79
C GLN A 229 110.73 75.28 5.79
N ASN A 230 110.58 74.94 7.07
CA ASN A 230 111.66 75.05 8.07
C ASN A 230 112.84 74.10 7.75
N GLU A 231 112.60 72.85 7.39
CA GLU A 231 113.65 71.88 7.03
C GLU A 231 114.35 72.23 5.72
N ARG A 232 113.70 72.97 4.80
CA ARG A 232 114.34 73.59 3.62
C ARG A 232 115.17 74.82 3.97
N MET A 233 114.88 75.50 5.08
CA MET A 233 115.78 76.50 5.67
C MET A 233 116.95 75.83 6.42
N GLU A 234 116.76 74.63 6.99
CA GLU A 234 117.80 73.91 7.76
C GLU A 234 118.68 72.96 6.92
N ARG A 235 118.24 72.45 5.76
CA ARG A 235 118.97 71.40 5.01
C ARG A 235 119.32 71.78 3.58
N LYS A 236 120.36 72.60 3.45
CA LYS A 236 121.34 72.46 2.35
C LYS A 236 122.28 71.27 2.64
N THR A 237 121.84 70.02 2.53
CA THR A 237 122.74 68.84 2.49
C THR A 237 122.06 67.55 1.98
N GLN A 238 122.43 67.15 0.74
CA GLN A 238 122.59 65.78 0.20
C GLN A 238 121.39 64.80 0.04
N ARG A 239 121.57 63.78 -0.83
CA ARG A 239 120.60 62.85 -1.45
C ARG A 239 121.24 61.45 -1.71
N GLU A 240 120.46 60.51 -2.30
CA GLU A 240 120.80 59.30 -3.11
C GLU A 240 120.62 57.91 -2.44
N HIS A 241 120.61 56.72 -3.10
CA HIS A 241 119.92 56.13 -4.29
C HIS A 241 120.57 54.73 -4.61
N VAL A 242 120.03 53.73 -5.34
CA VAL A 242 118.65 53.22 -5.66
C VAL A 242 118.74 51.85 -6.43
N LEU A 243 117.67 51.01 -6.50
CA LEU A 243 117.48 49.78 -7.36
C LEU A 243 118.36 48.52 -7.05
N LEU A 244 118.20 47.28 -7.63
CA LEU A 244 117.08 46.37 -8.08
C LEU A 244 117.71 45.05 -8.68
N GLN A 245 116.91 44.13 -9.28
CA GLN A 245 117.25 43.01 -10.25
C GLN A 245 117.61 41.59 -9.70
N SER A 246 117.55 40.43 -10.40
CA SER A 246 116.71 39.78 -11.48
C SER A 246 117.55 38.92 -12.47
N ASP A 247 117.19 37.76 -13.07
CA ASP A 247 116.18 36.67 -12.89
C ASP A 247 116.51 35.46 -13.84
N ASP A 248 115.79 34.31 -13.75
CA ASP A 248 115.83 33.08 -14.64
C ASP A 248 117.18 32.26 -14.72
N THR A 249 117.35 31.00 -15.20
CA THR A 249 116.76 30.24 -16.34
C THR A 249 117.12 28.70 -16.34
N LEU A 250 116.19 27.81 -16.78
CA LEU A 250 116.25 26.44 -17.45
C LEU A 250 117.40 25.38 -17.30
N GLN A 251 117.06 24.06 -17.29
CA GLN A 251 117.09 23.09 -18.46
C GLN A 251 116.87 21.59 -18.04
N ASP A 252 117.03 20.60 -18.96
CA ASP A 252 116.14 19.42 -19.12
C ASP A 252 116.85 18.03 -19.30
N SER A 253 116.10 16.91 -19.18
CA SER A 253 116.52 15.52 -19.46
C SER A 253 115.30 14.64 -19.83
N MET A 254 115.32 13.98 -20.99
CA MET A 254 114.08 13.82 -21.80
C MET A 254 113.56 12.41 -22.13
N TYR A 255 114.18 11.30 -21.71
CA TYR A 255 113.70 9.94 -22.10
C TYR A 255 113.21 9.03 -20.98
N SER A 256 113.47 9.35 -19.70
CA SER A 256 112.67 8.77 -18.60
C SER A 256 111.30 9.47 -18.47
N LYS A 257 111.16 10.67 -19.04
CA LYS A 257 109.97 11.51 -18.89
C LYS A 257 108.77 11.06 -19.70
N GLU A 258 108.89 10.33 -20.82
CA GLU A 258 107.71 10.02 -21.65
C GLU A 258 106.77 8.99 -21.00
N GLU A 259 107.32 7.94 -20.37
CA GLU A 259 106.51 7.00 -19.58
C GLU A 259 105.95 7.65 -18.31
N GLU A 260 106.75 8.49 -17.64
CA GLU A 260 106.25 9.29 -16.52
C GLU A 260 105.16 10.25 -16.97
N LEU A 261 105.26 10.87 -18.14
CA LEU A 261 104.23 11.74 -18.71
C LEU A 261 102.97 10.96 -19.06
N LYS A 262 103.07 9.73 -19.59
CA LYS A 262 101.90 8.85 -19.80
C LYS A 262 101.25 8.42 -18.48
N ARG A 263 102.04 8.07 -17.45
CA ARG A 263 101.52 7.77 -16.09
C ARG A 263 100.90 9.00 -15.43
N ARG A 264 101.56 10.17 -15.49
CA ARG A 264 101.07 11.47 -14.99
C ARG A 264 99.84 11.95 -15.77
N TRP A 265 99.77 11.72 -17.08
CA TRP A 265 98.60 12.04 -17.90
C TRP A 265 97.42 11.12 -17.58
N SER A 266 97.67 9.83 -17.37
CA SER A 266 96.62 8.89 -16.91
C SER A 266 96.14 9.24 -15.49
N MET A 267 97.06 9.58 -14.57
CA MET A 267 96.73 10.12 -13.25
C MET A 267 95.92 11.41 -13.35
N TYR A 268 96.33 12.36 -14.19
CA TYR A 268 95.64 13.63 -14.40
C TYR A 268 94.25 13.43 -15.04
N GLN A 269 94.11 12.53 -16.02
CA GLN A 269 92.81 12.16 -16.58
C GLN A 269 91.90 11.54 -15.51
N MET A 270 92.45 10.65 -14.68
CA MET A 270 91.72 10.05 -13.55
C MET A 270 91.30 11.13 -12.52
N GLU A 271 92.20 12.05 -12.18
CA GLU A 271 91.96 13.15 -11.25
C GLU A 271 90.94 14.16 -11.79
N VAL A 272 90.97 14.47 -13.10
CA VAL A 272 89.96 15.32 -13.76
C VAL A 272 88.59 14.61 -13.80
N LEU A 273 88.54 13.30 -14.02
CA LEU A 273 87.29 12.54 -13.97
C LEU A 273 86.73 12.49 -12.54
N PHE A 274 87.56 12.16 -11.54
CA PHE A 274 87.17 12.20 -10.13
C PHE A 274 86.84 13.61 -9.64
N GLY A 275 87.48 14.65 -10.18
CA GLY A 275 87.16 16.06 -9.94
C GLY A 275 85.76 16.40 -10.43
N LYS A 276 85.40 16.04 -11.66
CA LYS A 276 84.04 16.21 -12.18
C LYS A 276 82.99 15.47 -11.34
N VAL A 277 83.29 14.25 -10.89
CA VAL A 277 82.39 13.49 -9.99
C VAL A 277 82.30 14.15 -8.62
N LYS A 278 83.40 14.64 -8.07
CA LYS A 278 83.48 15.37 -6.80
C LYS A 278 82.66 16.66 -6.83
N ASP A 279 82.78 17.45 -7.89
CA ASP A 279 82.05 18.69 -8.08
C ASP A 279 80.54 18.43 -8.26
N ALA A 280 80.18 17.42 -9.07
CA ALA A 280 78.78 17.00 -9.26
C ALA A 280 78.14 16.42 -7.99
N THR A 281 78.92 15.83 -7.07
CA THR A 281 78.45 15.30 -5.78
C THR A 281 78.62 16.28 -4.61
N GLY A 282 79.22 17.45 -4.84
CA GLY A 282 79.41 18.51 -3.84
C GLY A 282 80.27 18.10 -2.64
N VAL A 283 81.25 17.21 -2.80
CA VAL A 283 82.03 16.64 -1.69
C VAL A 283 83.44 17.22 -1.64
N ALA A 284 83.96 17.54 -0.44
CA ALA A 284 85.30 18.15 -0.30
C ALA A 284 86.47 17.22 -0.68
N GLU A 285 86.28 15.90 -0.63
CA GLU A 285 87.32 14.88 -0.89
C GLU A 285 86.81 13.71 -1.74
N THR A 286 87.65 13.21 -2.65
CA THR A 286 87.35 12.07 -3.54
C THR A 286 87.04 10.78 -2.76
N HIS A 287 87.75 10.51 -1.66
CA HIS A 287 87.49 9.34 -0.81
C HIS A 287 86.17 9.44 -0.02
N ALA A 288 85.65 10.64 0.22
CA ALA A 288 84.34 10.82 0.85
C ALA A 288 83.19 10.54 -0.14
N VAL A 289 83.40 10.73 -1.45
CA VAL A 289 82.46 10.29 -2.49
C VAL A 289 82.30 8.77 -2.46
N VAL A 290 83.41 8.01 -2.50
CA VAL A 290 83.40 6.54 -2.44
C VAL A 290 82.70 6.02 -1.18
N ARG A 291 83.00 6.61 -0.01
CA ARG A 291 82.34 6.24 1.26
C ARG A 291 80.83 6.52 1.25
N ARG A 292 80.36 7.60 0.61
CA ARG A 292 78.92 7.86 0.44
C ARG A 292 78.25 6.84 -0.48
N PHE A 293 78.87 6.49 -1.61
CA PHE A 293 78.33 5.46 -2.50
C PHE A 293 78.23 4.08 -1.81
N LEU A 294 79.27 3.69 -1.06
CA LEU A 294 79.24 2.44 -0.29
C LEU A 294 78.15 2.45 0.79
N ALA A 295 78.00 3.56 1.54
CA ALA A 295 76.93 3.71 2.53
C ALA A 295 75.52 3.83 1.92
N GLN A 296 75.40 4.28 0.67
CA GLN A 296 74.13 4.35 -0.06
C GLN A 296 73.71 3.02 -0.69
N GLY A 297 74.62 2.04 -0.82
CA GLY A 297 74.32 0.73 -1.39
C GLY A 297 73.14 0.04 -0.70
N ASP A 298 73.15 0.00 0.63
CA ASP A 298 72.07 -0.60 1.43
C ASP A 298 70.74 0.16 1.30
N THR A 299 70.80 1.50 1.19
CA THR A 299 69.59 2.31 0.96
C THR A 299 69.02 2.11 -0.45
N PHE A 300 69.89 1.86 -1.43
CA PHE A 300 69.48 1.58 -2.80
C PHE A 300 68.83 0.19 -2.92
N THR A 301 69.42 -0.85 -2.32
CA THR A 301 68.81 -2.19 -2.30
C THR A 301 67.48 -2.20 -1.54
N GLN A 302 67.37 -1.47 -0.43
CA GLN A 302 66.10 -1.31 0.29
C GLN A 302 65.03 -0.60 -0.56
N LEU A 303 65.39 0.43 -1.33
CA LEU A 303 64.47 1.11 -2.24
C LEU A 303 64.06 0.23 -3.43
N GLU A 304 64.97 -0.58 -3.99
CA GLU A 304 64.67 -1.53 -5.06
C GLU A 304 63.73 -2.65 -4.55
N MET A 305 63.94 -3.16 -3.33
CA MET A 305 63.02 -4.09 -2.67
C MET A 305 61.62 -3.46 -2.50
N LEU A 306 61.52 -2.29 -1.87
CA LEU A 306 60.25 -1.58 -1.68
C LEU A 306 59.55 -1.27 -3.01
N LYS A 307 60.29 -0.93 -4.06
CA LYS A 307 59.74 -0.77 -5.41
C LYS A 307 59.15 -2.08 -5.94
N SER A 308 59.88 -3.20 -5.82
CA SER A 308 59.41 -4.51 -6.25
C SER A 308 58.17 -4.99 -5.47
N GLU A 309 58.10 -4.70 -4.16
CA GLU A 309 56.94 -5.00 -3.31
C GLU A 309 55.73 -4.13 -3.70
N ASN A 310 55.95 -2.84 -4.00
CA ASN A 310 54.92 -1.95 -4.51
C ASN A 310 54.41 -2.37 -5.90
N GLU A 311 55.30 -2.83 -6.79
CA GLU A 311 54.91 -3.38 -8.10
C GLU A 311 54.08 -4.67 -7.94
N GLN A 312 54.48 -5.59 -7.06
CA GLN A 312 53.73 -6.81 -6.76
C GLN A 312 52.36 -6.52 -6.13
N THR A 313 52.29 -5.63 -5.15
CA THR A 313 51.01 -5.25 -4.50
C THR A 313 50.08 -4.52 -5.48
N LEU A 314 50.61 -3.65 -6.34
CA LEU A 314 49.86 -2.99 -7.41
C LEU A 314 49.33 -3.99 -8.45
N LEU A 315 50.06 -5.07 -8.75
CA LEU A 315 49.55 -6.17 -9.58
C LEU A 315 48.43 -6.96 -8.90
N ARG A 316 48.57 -7.30 -7.60
CA ARG A 316 47.51 -7.97 -6.83
C ARG A 316 46.24 -7.11 -6.77
N LEU A 317 46.36 -5.83 -6.44
CA LEU A 317 45.24 -4.89 -6.40
C LEU A 317 44.55 -4.70 -7.76
N LYS A 318 45.30 -4.78 -8.88
CA LYS A 318 44.72 -4.79 -10.23
C LYS A 318 43.90 -6.06 -10.50
N GLN A 319 44.42 -7.22 -10.11
CA GLN A 319 43.71 -8.50 -10.25
C GLN A 319 42.46 -8.55 -9.37
N GLU A 320 42.57 -8.15 -8.10
CA GLU A 320 41.44 -8.03 -7.16
C GLU A 320 40.38 -7.05 -7.68
N LYS A 321 40.78 -5.89 -8.22
CA LYS A 321 39.84 -4.96 -8.86
C LYS A 321 39.10 -5.63 -10.02
N GLN A 322 39.81 -6.31 -10.93
CA GLN A 322 39.19 -6.98 -12.08
C GLN A 322 38.20 -8.07 -11.63
N ARG A 323 38.58 -8.87 -10.62
CA ARG A 323 37.71 -9.88 -10.00
C ARG A 323 36.46 -9.24 -9.39
N LEU A 324 36.60 -8.19 -8.59
CA LEU A 324 35.46 -7.48 -7.97
C LEU A 324 34.56 -6.81 -9.01
N GLN A 325 35.10 -6.38 -10.15
CA GLN A 325 34.30 -5.87 -11.26
C GLN A 325 33.46 -6.97 -11.91
N GLN A 326 34.02 -8.16 -12.13
CA GLN A 326 33.30 -9.33 -12.64
C GLN A 326 32.21 -9.79 -11.65
N GLU A 327 32.54 -9.93 -10.36
CA GLU A 327 31.57 -10.28 -9.32
C GLU A 327 30.43 -9.25 -9.21
N LEU A 328 30.70 -7.95 -9.42
CA LEU A 328 29.67 -6.91 -9.46
C LEU A 328 28.79 -6.99 -10.71
N GLU A 329 29.36 -7.29 -11.89
CA GLU A 329 28.61 -7.50 -13.13
C GLU A 329 27.71 -8.74 -13.02
N ASP A 330 28.26 -9.86 -12.55
CA ASP A 330 27.50 -11.10 -12.30
C ASP A 330 26.37 -10.87 -11.30
N LEU A 331 26.63 -10.20 -10.17
CA LEU A 331 25.61 -9.85 -9.18
C LEU A 331 24.55 -8.89 -9.74
N LYS A 332 24.94 -7.95 -10.61
CA LYS A 332 24.00 -7.03 -11.25
C LYS A 332 23.06 -7.77 -12.18
N TYR A 333 23.58 -8.55 -13.12
CA TYR A 333 22.74 -9.24 -14.11
C TYR A 333 21.94 -10.40 -13.50
N SER A 334 22.52 -11.17 -12.57
CA SER A 334 21.78 -12.20 -11.84
C SER A 334 20.74 -11.60 -10.88
N GLY A 335 21.07 -10.50 -10.19
CA GLY A 335 20.14 -9.76 -9.34
C GLY A 335 18.97 -9.18 -10.11
N GLU A 336 19.21 -8.54 -11.26
CA GLU A 336 18.15 -8.04 -12.15
C GLU A 336 17.28 -9.19 -12.68
N ALA A 337 17.87 -10.31 -13.11
CA ALA A 337 17.12 -11.47 -13.57
C ALA A 337 16.26 -12.14 -12.47
N LEU A 338 16.78 -12.25 -11.25
CA LEU A 338 16.04 -12.74 -10.08
C LEU A 338 14.90 -11.78 -9.70
N LEU A 339 15.15 -10.47 -9.68
CA LEU A 339 14.11 -9.47 -9.38
C LEU A 339 12.98 -9.51 -10.41
N VAL A 340 13.29 -9.65 -11.70
CA VAL A 340 12.26 -9.74 -12.76
C VAL A 340 11.46 -11.05 -12.67
N SER A 341 12.10 -12.18 -12.37
CA SER A 341 11.39 -13.45 -12.19
C SER A 341 10.50 -13.44 -10.95
N GLU A 342 10.97 -12.86 -9.85
CA GLU A 342 10.21 -12.67 -8.62
C GLU A 342 9.05 -11.69 -8.78
N GLN A 343 9.23 -10.57 -9.49
CA GLN A 343 8.14 -9.64 -9.83
C GLN A 343 7.06 -10.32 -10.68
N LYS A 344 7.46 -11.15 -11.65
CA LYS A 344 6.51 -11.94 -12.46
C LYS A 344 5.75 -12.94 -11.59
N ARG A 345 6.45 -13.68 -10.72
CA ARG A 345 5.86 -14.62 -9.76
C ARG A 345 4.87 -13.92 -8.82
N GLN A 346 5.20 -12.74 -8.31
CA GLN A 346 4.32 -11.90 -7.50
C GLN A 346 3.08 -11.45 -8.27
N ALA A 347 3.23 -11.02 -9.53
CA ALA A 347 2.10 -10.62 -10.38
C ALA A 347 1.15 -11.81 -10.67
N GLU A 348 1.69 -13.00 -10.92
CA GLU A 348 0.89 -14.22 -11.09
C GLU A 348 0.14 -14.60 -9.81
N LEU A 349 0.80 -14.52 -8.63
CA LEU A 349 0.14 -14.77 -7.34
C LEU A 349 -0.93 -13.73 -7.01
N GLN A 350 -0.69 -12.44 -7.25
CA GLN A 350 -1.69 -11.38 -7.12
C GLN A 350 -2.87 -11.58 -8.07
N GLY A 351 -2.63 -12.08 -9.28
CA GLY A 351 -3.66 -12.48 -10.24
C GLY A 351 -4.54 -13.61 -9.69
N ARG A 352 -3.92 -14.68 -9.18
CA ARG A 352 -4.63 -15.81 -8.56
C ARG A 352 -5.42 -15.38 -7.32
N LEU A 353 -4.85 -14.54 -6.46
CA LEU A 353 -5.51 -14.00 -5.27
C LEU A 353 -6.79 -13.25 -5.66
N LYS A 354 -6.72 -12.31 -6.62
CA LYS A 354 -7.88 -11.56 -7.10
C LYS A 354 -8.98 -12.46 -7.68
N MET A 355 -8.61 -13.54 -8.37
CA MET A 355 -9.59 -14.52 -8.89
C MET A 355 -10.28 -15.30 -7.76
N GLU A 356 -9.56 -15.66 -6.69
CA GLU A 356 -10.16 -16.32 -5.52
C GLU A 356 -10.96 -15.35 -4.63
N GLU A 357 -10.54 -14.09 -4.50
CA GLU A 357 -11.33 -13.02 -3.86
C GLU A 357 -12.67 -12.83 -4.57
N GLN A 358 -12.67 -12.80 -5.91
CA GLN A 358 -13.90 -12.75 -6.70
C GLN A 358 -14.78 -13.99 -6.48
N ARG A 359 -14.21 -15.20 -6.52
CA ARG A 359 -14.94 -16.44 -6.22
C ARG A 359 -15.54 -16.45 -4.82
N ARG A 360 -14.81 -16.00 -3.80
CA ARG A 360 -15.31 -15.87 -2.43
C ARG A 360 -16.44 -14.84 -2.36
N ALA A 361 -16.29 -13.68 -3.00
CA ALA A 361 -17.33 -12.66 -3.05
C ALA A 361 -18.61 -13.19 -3.73
N ASP A 362 -18.48 -13.92 -4.84
CA ASP A 362 -19.62 -14.52 -5.54
C ASP A 362 -20.31 -15.61 -4.69
N ALA A 363 -19.54 -16.47 -4.02
CA ALA A 363 -20.08 -17.49 -3.11
C ALA A 363 -20.78 -16.86 -1.89
N GLN A 364 -20.20 -15.81 -1.31
CA GLN A 364 -20.79 -15.10 -0.17
C GLN A 364 -22.06 -14.34 -0.59
N ASN A 365 -22.06 -13.70 -1.76
CA ASN A 365 -23.27 -13.13 -2.35
C ASN A 365 -24.37 -14.18 -2.62
N GLN A 366 -24.01 -15.44 -2.94
CA GLN A 366 -24.98 -16.54 -3.06
C GLN A 366 -25.54 -16.95 -1.70
N LEU A 367 -24.69 -17.07 -0.67
CA LEU A 367 -25.10 -17.39 0.70
C LEU A 367 -26.02 -16.32 1.30
N ASP A 368 -25.67 -15.04 1.14
CA ASP A 368 -26.49 -13.91 1.64
C ASP A 368 -27.86 -13.83 0.94
N ARG A 369 -27.99 -14.41 -0.27
CA ARG A 369 -29.28 -14.55 -0.97
C ARG A 369 -30.08 -15.73 -0.42
N THR A 370 -29.47 -16.90 -0.22
CA THR A 370 -30.17 -18.08 0.31
C THR A 370 -30.59 -17.89 1.77
N MET A 371 -29.78 -17.24 2.61
CA MET A 371 -30.15 -16.88 3.98
C MET A 371 -31.37 -15.95 4.03
N ARG A 372 -31.40 -14.90 3.20
CA ARG A 372 -32.56 -13.99 3.11
C ARG A 372 -33.80 -14.69 2.56
N ALA A 373 -33.63 -15.59 1.59
CA ALA A 373 -34.73 -16.43 1.09
C ALA A 373 -35.36 -17.27 2.21
N LEU A 374 -34.52 -17.96 2.98
CA LEU A 374 -34.95 -18.85 4.07
C LEU A 374 -35.60 -18.08 5.23
N GLN A 375 -35.14 -16.86 5.51
CA GLN A 375 -35.78 -15.99 6.50
C GLN A 375 -37.18 -15.54 6.06
N ILE A 376 -37.37 -15.17 4.79
CA ILE A 376 -38.67 -14.76 4.26
C ILE A 376 -39.65 -15.94 4.15
N THR A 377 -39.18 -17.15 3.80
CA THR A 377 -40.06 -18.34 3.83
C THR A 377 -40.44 -18.72 5.26
N LYS A 378 -39.54 -18.57 6.24
CA LYS A 378 -39.86 -18.73 7.66
C LYS A 378 -40.96 -17.77 8.11
N GLU A 379 -40.78 -16.47 7.90
CA GLU A 379 -41.78 -15.45 8.26
C GLU A 379 -43.13 -15.69 7.54
N GLY A 380 -43.09 -16.05 6.25
CA GLY A 380 -44.29 -16.39 5.47
C GLY A 380 -45.04 -17.61 6.00
N LEU A 381 -44.33 -18.67 6.39
CA LEU A 381 -44.90 -19.87 6.99
C LEU A 381 -45.44 -19.62 8.39
N GLU A 382 -44.75 -18.83 9.22
CA GLU A 382 -45.24 -18.41 10.53
C GLU A 382 -46.55 -17.59 10.41
N HIS A 383 -46.62 -16.68 9.43
CA HIS A 383 -47.84 -15.94 9.13
C HIS A 383 -48.98 -16.82 8.59
N LEU A 384 -48.69 -17.81 7.72
CA LEU A 384 -49.70 -18.74 7.20
C LEU A 384 -50.22 -19.67 8.30
N ALA A 385 -49.34 -20.27 9.11
CA ALA A 385 -49.70 -21.07 10.26
C ALA A 385 -50.56 -20.25 11.24
N GLY A 386 -50.18 -19.00 11.50
CA GLY A 386 -50.94 -18.03 12.28
C GLY A 386 -52.37 -17.82 11.78
N LYS A 387 -52.55 -17.62 10.46
CA LYS A 387 -53.87 -17.49 9.84
C LYS A 387 -54.68 -18.77 9.92
N LEU A 388 -54.08 -19.93 9.68
CA LEU A 388 -54.74 -21.24 9.66
C LEU A 388 -54.96 -21.84 11.07
N ASN A 389 -54.78 -21.08 12.15
CA ASN A 389 -54.96 -21.55 13.53
C ASN A 389 -56.41 -21.92 13.90
N HIS A 390 -57.40 -21.37 13.21
CA HIS A 390 -58.81 -21.72 13.43
C HIS A 390 -59.22 -23.05 12.77
N ILE A 391 -58.36 -23.64 11.94
CA ILE A 391 -58.61 -24.92 11.28
C ILE A 391 -58.11 -26.03 12.21
N VAL A 392 -59.05 -26.67 12.91
CA VAL A 392 -58.77 -27.81 13.78
C VAL A 392 -58.46 -29.03 12.90
N VAL A 393 -57.18 -29.25 12.62
CA VAL A 393 -56.69 -30.55 12.14
C VAL A 393 -56.86 -31.56 13.29
N ALA A 394 -57.45 -32.71 12.98
CA ALA A 394 -57.47 -33.80 13.93
C ALA A 394 -56.06 -34.38 13.91
N GLY A 395 -55.32 -34.23 15.02
CA GLY A 395 -53.93 -34.67 15.09
C GLY A 395 -53.81 -36.17 14.79
N PRO A 396 -52.66 -36.62 14.25
CA PRO A 396 -52.45 -38.03 13.95
C PRO A 396 -52.65 -38.87 15.21
N THR A 397 -53.49 -39.90 15.08
CA THR A 397 -53.43 -41.05 15.97
C THR A 397 -52.08 -41.71 15.77
N TYR A 398 -51.15 -41.45 16.66
CA TYR A 398 -49.96 -42.27 16.80
C TYR A 398 -50.43 -43.66 17.24
N GLU A 399 -50.52 -44.59 16.30
CA GLU A 399 -50.48 -46.01 16.65
C GLU A 399 -49.07 -46.29 17.18
N GLU A 400 -48.94 -46.32 18.51
CA GLU A 400 -47.77 -46.89 19.17
C GLU A 400 -47.76 -48.41 18.93
N GLY A 401 -47.21 -48.80 17.79
CA GLY A 401 -46.83 -50.17 17.47
C GLY A 401 -45.68 -50.63 18.38
N SER A 402 -46.01 -50.96 19.62
CA SER A 402 -45.14 -51.70 20.53
C SER A 402 -44.81 -53.08 19.95
N PRO A 403 -43.62 -53.62 20.27
CA PRO A 403 -43.68 -54.88 21.03
C PRO A 403 -42.62 -54.96 22.14
N GLY A 404 -43.03 -55.12 23.40
CA GLY A 404 -42.05 -55.30 24.49
C GLY A 404 -42.54 -55.43 25.94
N ALA A 405 -43.33 -56.46 26.24
CA ALA A 405 -43.41 -57.15 27.55
C ALA A 405 -44.02 -56.48 28.84
N SER A 406 -44.84 -57.30 29.50
CA SER A 406 -45.08 -57.45 30.96
C SER A 406 -45.91 -56.45 31.80
N LEU A 407 -47.09 -56.99 32.20
CA LEU A 407 -47.66 -57.06 33.57
C LEU A 407 -48.31 -55.84 34.26
N ASP A 408 -49.60 -56.04 34.53
CA ASP A 408 -50.41 -55.65 35.70
C ASP A 408 -50.33 -54.22 36.28
N THR A 409 -51.47 -53.53 36.32
CA THR A 409 -52.35 -53.47 37.52
C THR A 409 -53.76 -53.00 37.11
N LYS A 410 -54.81 -53.41 37.84
CA LYS A 410 -56.20 -52.92 37.66
C LYS A 410 -56.41 -51.60 38.39
N ASP A 411 -57.28 -50.72 37.88
CA ASP A 411 -58.57 -50.42 38.54
C ASP A 411 -59.43 -49.39 37.76
N SER A 412 -60.67 -49.23 38.22
CA SER A 412 -61.86 -48.75 37.48
C SER A 412 -62.11 -47.23 37.48
N ALA A 413 -62.70 -46.71 36.39
CA ALA A 413 -63.89 -45.83 36.41
C ALA A 413 -64.48 -45.60 35.00
N THR A 414 -65.81 -45.46 34.91
CA THR A 414 -66.60 -45.23 33.67
C THR A 414 -66.99 -43.73 33.52
N PRO A 415 -67.68 -43.26 32.44
CA PRO A 415 -67.18 -42.11 31.67
C PRO A 415 -68.01 -40.82 31.81
N GLN A 416 -67.42 -39.67 31.44
CA GLN A 416 -68.18 -38.48 31.03
C GLN A 416 -67.54 -37.77 29.82
N PRO A 417 -68.35 -37.20 28.91
CA PRO A 417 -67.88 -36.50 27.72
C PRO A 417 -67.66 -34.99 28.00
N GLN A 418 -66.48 -34.48 27.65
CA GLN A 418 -66.26 -33.04 27.54
C GLN A 418 -65.45 -32.72 26.29
N GLU A 419 -66.15 -32.18 25.28
CA GLU A 419 -65.51 -31.37 24.26
C GLU A 419 -65.00 -30.08 24.91
N THR A 420 -63.74 -29.68 24.68
CA THR A 420 -63.33 -28.29 24.41
C THR A 420 -61.81 -28.17 24.19
N GLY A 421 -61.42 -27.75 22.99
CA GLY A 421 -60.32 -26.80 22.79
C GLY A 421 -58.89 -27.16 23.25
N ARG A 422 -58.31 -28.29 22.86
CA ARG A 422 -56.86 -28.47 22.97
C ARG A 422 -56.14 -27.65 21.90
N SER A 423 -55.67 -26.46 22.27
CA SER A 423 -54.88 -25.58 21.39
C SER A 423 -53.61 -26.29 20.91
N VAL A 424 -53.37 -26.28 19.59
CA VAL A 424 -52.18 -26.85 18.95
C VAL A 424 -50.90 -26.30 19.60
N GLY A 425 -49.98 -27.19 19.94
CA GLY A 425 -48.75 -26.83 20.66
C GLY A 425 -47.87 -25.87 19.87
N LYS A 426 -47.26 -24.90 20.56
CA LYS A 426 -46.20 -24.07 20.00
C LYS A 426 -45.00 -24.96 19.66
N MET A 427 -44.66 -25.04 18.38
CA MET A 427 -43.38 -25.60 17.93
C MET A 427 -42.24 -24.68 18.38
N ASP A 428 -41.13 -25.27 18.84
CA ASP A 428 -40.03 -24.53 19.43
C ASP A 428 -39.11 -23.93 18.33
N PRO A 429 -38.89 -22.60 18.23
CA PRO A 429 -38.24 -21.95 17.07
C PRO A 429 -36.75 -22.26 16.84
N LYS A 430 -36.19 -23.23 17.57
CA LYS A 430 -34.75 -23.46 17.76
C LYS A 430 -34.30 -24.87 17.35
N VAL A 431 -35.21 -25.71 16.85
CA VAL A 431 -34.93 -27.05 16.32
C VAL A 431 -34.59 -26.92 14.83
N ASP A 432 -33.58 -27.64 14.34
CA ASP A 432 -33.16 -27.55 12.92
C ASP A 432 -34.31 -27.92 11.95
N ASP A 433 -35.16 -28.86 12.34
CA ASP A 433 -36.36 -29.27 11.60
C ASP A 433 -37.57 -28.33 11.78
N TYR A 434 -37.44 -27.18 12.45
CA TYR A 434 -38.57 -26.25 12.69
C TYR A 434 -39.26 -25.81 11.39
N LEU A 435 -38.49 -25.48 10.35
CA LEU A 435 -39.03 -24.97 9.09
C LEU A 435 -39.74 -26.08 8.26
N PRO A 436 -39.17 -27.29 8.07
CA PRO A 436 -39.90 -28.44 7.52
C PRO A 436 -41.16 -28.82 8.31
N ASN A 437 -41.09 -28.86 9.64
CA ASN A 437 -42.24 -29.25 10.48
C ASN A 437 -43.37 -28.21 10.42
N LEU A 438 -43.03 -26.92 10.38
CA LEU A 438 -44.00 -25.84 10.20
C LEU A 438 -44.64 -25.87 8.80
N LEU A 439 -43.86 -26.19 7.76
CA LEU A 439 -44.36 -26.38 6.39
C LEU A 439 -45.37 -27.53 6.32
N GLY A 440 -45.05 -28.70 6.88
CA GLY A 440 -45.96 -29.85 6.93
C GLY A 440 -47.27 -29.56 7.67
N LEU A 441 -47.20 -28.85 8.81
CA LEU A 441 -48.39 -28.43 9.55
C LEU A 441 -49.28 -27.47 8.73
N VAL A 442 -48.67 -26.58 7.94
CA VAL A 442 -49.40 -25.67 7.04
C VAL A 442 -50.02 -26.45 5.88
N GLU A 443 -49.32 -27.43 5.31
CA GLU A 443 -49.81 -28.31 4.25
C GLU A 443 -51.05 -29.10 4.69
N GLU A 444 -51.00 -29.80 5.83
CA GLU A 444 -52.14 -30.54 6.38
C GLU A 444 -53.37 -29.64 6.59
N LYS A 445 -53.16 -28.43 7.13
CA LYS A 445 -54.23 -27.44 7.33
C LYS A 445 -54.83 -26.96 6.01
N LEU A 446 -54.00 -26.75 4.98
CA LEU A 446 -54.46 -26.33 3.65
C LEU A 446 -55.20 -27.46 2.91
N LEU A 447 -54.74 -28.71 3.01
CA LEU A 447 -55.44 -29.88 2.46
C LEU A 447 -56.81 -30.09 3.14
N LYS A 448 -56.89 -29.87 4.46
CA LYS A 448 -58.17 -29.90 5.19
C LYS A 448 -59.11 -28.76 4.77
N LEU A 449 -58.59 -27.56 4.52
CA LEU A 449 -59.37 -26.44 3.95
C LEU A 449 -59.85 -26.75 2.52
N HIS A 450 -59.00 -27.38 1.70
CA HIS A 450 -59.33 -27.74 0.32
C HIS A 450 -60.48 -28.76 0.26
N SER A 451 -60.40 -29.85 1.03
CA SER A 451 -61.48 -30.85 1.09
C SER A 451 -62.79 -30.30 1.69
N GLN A 452 -62.74 -29.30 2.57
CA GLN A 452 -63.93 -28.56 2.99
C GLN A 452 -64.55 -27.74 1.85
N LEU A 453 -63.72 -27.16 0.98
CA LEU A 453 -64.15 -26.36 -0.18
C LEU A 453 -64.60 -27.22 -1.38
N GLU A 454 -64.03 -28.40 -1.61
CA GLU A 454 -64.44 -29.30 -2.71
C GLU A 454 -65.93 -29.71 -2.63
N ASN A 455 -66.47 -29.81 -1.41
CA ASN A 455 -67.87 -30.13 -1.17
C ASN A 455 -68.82 -28.93 -1.42
N HIS A 456 -68.29 -27.74 -1.74
CA HIS A 456 -69.06 -26.53 -1.96
C HIS A 456 -68.85 -26.01 -3.39
N ASN A 457 -69.93 -25.62 -4.06
CA ASN A 457 -69.85 -25.10 -5.43
C ASN A 457 -69.30 -23.66 -5.43
N VAL A 458 -67.98 -23.51 -5.35
CA VAL A 458 -67.30 -22.21 -5.18
C VAL A 458 -67.74 -21.14 -6.21
N PRO A 459 -67.95 -21.42 -7.51
CA PRO A 459 -68.47 -20.43 -8.46
C PRO A 459 -69.89 -19.93 -8.12
N GLU A 460 -70.72 -20.78 -7.54
CA GLU A 460 -72.10 -20.49 -7.15
C GLU A 460 -72.14 -19.73 -5.82
N MET A 461 -71.31 -20.12 -4.85
CA MET A 461 -71.04 -19.31 -3.65
C MET A 461 -70.48 -17.92 -4.00
N LEU A 462 -69.54 -17.82 -4.95
CA LEU A 462 -69.00 -16.53 -5.39
C LEU A 462 -70.05 -15.68 -6.14
N ARG A 463 -70.96 -16.29 -6.90
CA ARG A 463 -72.14 -15.60 -7.44
C ARG A 463 -73.03 -15.08 -6.32
N HIS A 464 -73.40 -15.92 -5.35
CA HIS A 464 -74.15 -15.48 -4.18
C HIS A 464 -73.43 -14.37 -3.40
N ILE A 465 -72.09 -14.40 -3.29
CA ILE A 465 -71.31 -13.33 -2.66
C ILE A 465 -71.32 -12.02 -3.49
N VAL A 466 -71.55 -12.09 -4.80
CA VAL A 466 -71.69 -10.92 -5.69
C VAL A 466 -73.15 -10.45 -5.78
N ASP A 467 -74.14 -11.31 -5.52
CA ASP A 467 -75.55 -10.97 -5.52
C ASP A 467 -75.88 -9.88 -4.47
N ARG A 468 -76.63 -8.86 -4.89
CA ARG A 468 -77.03 -7.72 -4.02
C ARG A 468 -77.74 -8.16 -2.73
N GLU A 469 -78.48 -9.27 -2.79
CA GLU A 469 -79.23 -9.81 -1.66
C GLU A 469 -78.31 -10.34 -0.54
N PHE A 470 -77.13 -10.85 -0.88
CA PHE A 470 -76.14 -11.28 0.10
C PHE A 470 -75.47 -10.09 0.79
N TYR A 471 -75.16 -9.01 0.04
CA TYR A 471 -74.69 -7.76 0.65
C TYR A 471 -75.74 -7.14 1.57
N ALA A 472 -77.02 -7.12 1.17
CA ALA A 472 -78.11 -6.66 2.03
C ALA A 472 -78.28 -7.54 3.29
N THR A 473 -78.15 -8.86 3.15
CA THR A 473 -78.23 -9.82 4.28
C THR A 473 -77.02 -9.73 5.21
N LEU A 474 -75.84 -9.36 4.70
CA LEU A 474 -74.66 -9.04 5.49
C LEU A 474 -74.77 -7.66 6.17
N GLU A 475 -75.32 -6.66 5.49
CA GLU A 475 -75.59 -5.32 6.07
C GLU A 475 -76.57 -5.40 7.24
N GLY A 476 -77.59 -6.25 7.15
CA GLY A 476 -78.49 -6.56 8.28
C GLY A 476 -77.83 -7.34 9.44
N LYS A 477 -76.59 -7.84 9.27
CA LYS A 477 -75.84 -8.61 10.29
C LYS A 477 -74.50 -7.96 10.68
N LEU A 478 -74.21 -6.76 10.18
CA LEU A 478 -72.98 -6.03 10.46
C LEU A 478 -73.11 -5.26 11.80
N PRO A 479 -72.12 -5.37 12.72
CA PRO A 479 -72.12 -4.57 13.95
C PRO A 479 -72.09 -3.07 13.67
N SER A 480 -72.79 -2.29 14.49
CA SER A 480 -73.09 -0.87 14.28
C SER A 480 -71.89 0.08 14.20
N TYR A 481 -70.69 -0.38 14.50
CA TYR A 481 -69.44 0.38 14.36
C TYR A 481 -68.80 0.32 12.96
N ASN A 482 -69.31 -0.49 12.03
CA ASN A 482 -68.79 -0.61 10.67
C ASN A 482 -69.45 0.38 9.69
N THR A 483 -69.02 1.65 9.72
CA THR A 483 -69.39 2.64 8.70
C THR A 483 -68.59 2.44 7.41
N ARG A 484 -69.23 1.91 6.36
CA ARG A 484 -68.63 1.83 5.01
C ARG A 484 -68.68 3.18 4.29
N ILE A 485 -67.62 3.52 3.56
CA ILE A 485 -67.59 4.67 2.66
C ILE A 485 -68.31 4.28 1.36
N ALA A 486 -69.37 5.00 1.00
CA ALA A 486 -70.07 4.79 -0.27
C ALA A 486 -69.23 5.32 -1.43
N LEU A 487 -68.86 4.45 -2.37
CA LEU A 487 -68.30 4.86 -3.66
C LEU A 487 -69.46 5.12 -4.65
N PRO A 488 -69.43 6.20 -5.45
CA PRO A 488 -70.48 6.46 -6.42
C PRO A 488 -70.59 5.34 -7.45
N VAL A 489 -71.78 4.77 -7.59
CA VAL A 489 -72.09 3.85 -8.70
C VAL A 489 -72.16 4.70 -9.98
N ALA A 490 -71.38 4.33 -10.99
CA ALA A 490 -71.39 5.02 -12.27
C ALA A 490 -72.80 4.99 -12.89
N GLY A 491 -73.38 6.16 -13.12
CA GLY A 491 -74.71 6.30 -13.72
C GLY A 491 -74.74 5.78 -15.15
N HIS A 492 -75.89 5.26 -15.57
CA HIS A 492 -76.13 4.88 -16.96
C HIS A 492 -75.90 6.07 -17.91
N LYS A 493 -75.21 5.81 -19.03
CA LYS A 493 -75.05 6.80 -20.11
C LYS A 493 -76.41 7.19 -20.66
N ASP A 494 -76.74 8.48 -20.59
CA ASP A 494 -77.93 9.03 -21.24
C ASP A 494 -77.73 9.13 -22.75
N LYS A 495 -78.80 8.99 -23.53
CA LYS A 495 -78.78 8.76 -24.98
C LYS A 495 -79.38 9.93 -25.77
N PHE A 496 -78.96 11.15 -25.47
CA PHE A 496 -79.36 12.33 -26.24
C PHE A 496 -78.20 13.31 -26.35
N PHE A 497 -77.41 13.16 -27.42
CA PHE A 497 -76.88 14.21 -28.30
C PHE A 497 -76.03 13.50 -29.37
N ASP A 498 -76.52 13.48 -30.60
CA ASP A 498 -75.85 12.85 -31.73
C ASP A 498 -74.79 13.79 -32.35
N GLU A 499 -73.74 13.16 -32.88
CA GLU A 499 -72.84 13.63 -33.93
C GLU A 499 -72.36 15.10 -33.91
N GLU A 500 -71.22 15.35 -33.25
CA GLU A 500 -70.09 16.00 -33.92
C GLU A 500 -68.75 15.58 -33.28
N GLU A 501 -67.66 15.82 -34.01
CA GLU A 501 -66.27 15.35 -33.92
C GLU A 501 -65.69 14.72 -32.62
N SER A 502 -64.79 13.75 -32.84
CA SER A 502 -63.97 13.10 -31.82
C SER A 502 -62.92 14.05 -31.21
N GLU A 503 -63.30 14.84 -30.22
CA GLU A 503 -62.33 15.59 -29.41
C GLU A 503 -61.50 14.65 -28.50
N GLU A 504 -60.18 14.81 -28.56
CA GLU A 504 -59.22 14.11 -27.71
C GLU A 504 -59.31 14.66 -26.28
N ASP A 505 -59.86 13.87 -25.34
CA ASP A 505 -59.95 14.30 -23.93
C ASP A 505 -58.55 14.35 -23.30
N ASP A 506 -58.19 15.54 -22.82
CA ASP A 506 -56.85 15.96 -22.40
C ASP A 506 -56.39 15.24 -21.11
N SER A 507 -55.92 14.01 -21.24
CA SER A 507 -55.08 13.40 -20.20
C SER A 507 -53.68 14.01 -20.27
N ASP A 508 -53.42 15.00 -19.40
CA ASP A 508 -52.22 15.87 -19.34
C ASP A 508 -50.93 15.12 -18.93
N VAL A 509 -50.59 14.07 -19.68
CA VAL A 509 -49.39 13.26 -19.56
C VAL A 509 -48.37 13.79 -20.56
N VAL A 510 -47.47 14.64 -20.08
CA VAL A 510 -46.38 15.21 -20.90
C VAL A 510 -45.59 14.08 -21.58
N THR A 511 -45.89 13.83 -22.85
CA THR A 511 -45.30 12.72 -23.59
C THR A 511 -43.78 12.83 -23.61
N ARG A 512 -43.10 11.67 -23.61
CA ARG A 512 -41.63 11.57 -23.63
C ARG A 512 -40.99 12.40 -24.76
N ALA A 513 -41.70 12.58 -25.87
CA ALA A 513 -41.33 13.45 -26.97
C ALA A 513 -41.39 14.95 -26.59
N ALA A 514 -42.48 15.43 -26.01
CA ALA A 514 -42.62 16.81 -25.53
C ALA A 514 -41.57 17.17 -24.47
N LEU A 515 -41.30 16.25 -23.53
CA LEU A 515 -40.23 16.39 -22.53
C LEU A 515 -38.83 16.48 -23.18
N LYS A 516 -38.53 15.63 -24.18
CA LYS A 516 -37.29 15.71 -24.96
C LYS A 516 -37.17 17.05 -25.71
N MET A 517 -38.23 17.50 -26.39
CA MET A 517 -38.21 18.76 -27.13
C MET A 517 -38.03 19.97 -26.21
N ARG A 518 -38.62 19.94 -25.01
CA ARG A 518 -38.44 20.99 -23.99
C ARG A 518 -37.02 20.98 -23.40
N SER A 519 -36.42 19.81 -23.15
CA SER A 519 -35.02 19.72 -22.70
C SER A 519 -34.02 20.14 -23.79
N GLN A 520 -34.28 19.75 -25.05
CA GLN A 520 -33.46 20.11 -26.21
C GLN A 520 -33.43 21.64 -26.40
N LYS A 521 -34.59 22.30 -26.40
CA LYS A 521 -34.70 23.78 -26.45
C LYS A 521 -34.00 24.47 -25.26
N LEU A 522 -34.00 23.86 -24.07
CA LEU A 522 -33.27 24.38 -22.89
C LEU A 522 -31.75 24.25 -23.03
N ILE A 523 -31.26 23.21 -23.70
CA ILE A 523 -29.82 23.02 -23.97
C ILE A 523 -29.36 24.00 -25.06
N GLU A 524 -30.12 24.13 -26.15
CA GLU A 524 -29.80 25.00 -27.29
C GLU A 524 -29.84 26.49 -26.94
N SER A 525 -30.77 26.91 -26.07
CA SER A 525 -30.82 28.28 -25.55
C SER A 525 -29.68 28.61 -24.60
N ARG A 526 -29.11 27.61 -23.91
CA ARG A 526 -27.91 27.80 -23.05
C ARG A 526 -26.60 27.70 -23.83
N SER A 527 -26.51 26.88 -24.88
CA SER A 527 -25.29 26.76 -25.69
C SER A 527 -25.01 28.04 -26.50
N LYS A 528 -26.04 28.69 -27.06
CA LYS A 528 -25.91 29.98 -27.77
C LYS A 528 -25.39 31.14 -26.91
N ARG A 529 -25.36 31.03 -25.57
CA ARG A 529 -24.80 32.04 -24.65
C ARG A 529 -23.32 31.87 -24.29
N ARG A 530 -22.62 30.84 -24.79
CA ARG A 530 -21.18 30.60 -24.49
C ARG A 530 -20.19 30.96 -25.62
N GLY A 531 -20.65 31.65 -26.67
CA GLY A 531 -19.83 32.03 -27.83
C GLY A 531 -19.56 33.53 -27.99
N ARG A 532 -19.01 34.24 -26.98
CA ARG A 532 -18.45 35.59 -27.20
C ARG A 532 -17.43 36.02 -26.14
N SER A 533 -16.29 36.53 -26.62
CA SER A 533 -15.13 37.09 -25.88
C SER A 533 -14.25 36.04 -25.15
N ARG A 534 -12.91 36.12 -25.18
CA ARG A 534 -12.03 37.26 -25.54
C ARG A 534 -10.97 36.89 -26.58
N ARG A 535 -10.68 37.83 -27.49
CA ARG A 535 -9.32 38.08 -28.02
C ARG A 535 -8.60 38.99 -27.02
N SER A 536 -7.37 38.67 -26.67
CA SER A 536 -6.26 39.59 -26.36
C SER A 536 -5.03 38.72 -26.12
#